data_AF-A0A832UA39-F1
#
_entry.id   AF-A0A832UA39-F1
#
_cell.length_a   1.000
_cell.length_b   1.000
_cell.length_c   1.000
_cell.angle_alpha   90.00
_cell.angle_beta   90.00
_cell.angle_gamma   90.00
#
_symmetry.space_group_name_H-M   'P 1'
#
loop_
_entity.id
_entity.type
_entity.pdbx_description
1 polymer ?
#
loop_
_entity_poly.entity_id
_entity_poly.type
_entity_poly.pdbx_seq_one_letter_code
_entity_poly.pdbx_strand_id
1 'polypeptide(L)'
;MEKSGKSPLGQLVMFTLCLALAGSIVATMHYYTIDLPKQHSAQPPENTICKTELCRFYEGCIKACWAKSPQYWNDCFDECESHGCHV
;
A
#
# COMPACT_ATOMS: atom_id res chain seq x y z
N MET A 1 29.84 -35.06 34.30
CA MET A 1 28.75 -34.10 34.04
C MET A 1 29.21 -33.14 32.96
N GLU A 2 28.89 -33.42 31.70
CA GLU A 2 29.21 -32.53 30.58
C GLU A 2 28.36 -31.26 30.68
N LYS A 3 29.01 -30.13 30.97
CA LYS A 3 28.38 -28.82 30.96
C LYS A 3 28.25 -28.41 29.48
N SER A 4 27.05 -28.54 28.91
CA SER A 4 26.77 -28.15 27.53
C SER A 4 27.23 -26.70 27.29
N GLY A 5 28.31 -26.54 26.52
CA GLY A 5 28.96 -25.26 26.23
C GLY A 5 28.17 -24.39 25.26
N LYS A 6 26.91 -24.07 25.59
CA LYS A 6 26.11 -23.14 24.80
C LYS A 6 26.57 -21.72 25.09
N SER A 7 27.02 -21.02 24.04
CA SER A 7 27.41 -19.61 24.14
C SER A 7 26.20 -18.77 24.59
N PRO A 8 26.31 -18.01 25.70
CA PRO A 8 25.21 -17.16 26.19
C PRO A 8 24.77 -16.13 25.14
N LEU A 9 25.68 -15.73 24.26
CA LEU A 9 25.38 -14.85 23.13
C LEU A 9 24.47 -15.55 22.09
N GLY A 10 24.73 -16.82 21.78
CA GLY A 10 23.91 -17.58 20.84
C GLY A 10 22.49 -17.77 21.35
N GLN A 11 22.32 -17.97 22.66
CA GLN A 11 21.01 -18.07 23.29
C GLN A 11 20.24 -16.75 23.18
N LEU A 12 20.88 -15.61 23.43
CA LEU A 12 20.26 -14.30 23.28
C LEU A 12 19.81 -14.03 21.84
N VAL A 13 20.65 -14.33 20.85
CA VAL A 13 20.31 -14.12 19.43
C VAL A 13 19.10 -14.96 19.03
N MET A 14 19.03 -16.22 19.46
CA MET A 14 17.87 -17.08 19.18
C MET A 14 16.60 -16.54 19.83
N PHE A 15 16.68 -16.06 21.08
CA PHE A 15 15.54 -15.43 21.74
C PHE A 15 15.03 -14.20 20.96
N THR A 16 15.93 -13.31 20.54
CA THR A 16 15.56 -12.12 19.76
C THR A 16 14.94 -12.50 18.42
N LEU A 17 15.48 -13.51 17.74
CA LEU A 17 14.94 -14.01 16.48
C LEU A 17 13.54 -14.58 16.65
N CYS A 18 13.30 -15.38 17.70
CA CYS A 18 11.98 -15.92 18.00
C CYS A 18 10.97 -14.81 18.30
N LEU A 19 11.36 -13.79 19.06
CA LEU A 19 10.51 -12.64 19.35
C LEU A 19 10.16 -11.85 18.08
N ALA A 20 11.13 -11.64 17.19
CA ALA A 20 10.89 -10.94 15.92
C ALA A 20 9.91 -11.71 15.02
N LEU A 21 10.05 -13.04 14.94
CA LEU A 21 9.13 -13.90 14.19
C LEU A 21 7.73 -13.88 14.79
N ALA A 22 7.60 -14.01 16.11
CA ALA A 22 6.32 -13.94 16.81
C ALA A 22 5.63 -12.57 16.59
N GLY A 23 6.38 -11.47 16.71
CA GLY A 23 5.87 -10.12 16.45
C GLY A 23 5.37 -9.93 15.02
N SER A 24 6.10 -10.47 14.03
CA SER A 24 5.73 -10.39 12.62
C SER A 24 4.42 -11.14 12.32
N ILE A 25 4.22 -12.31 12.93
CA ILE A 25 2.98 -13.09 12.79
C ILE A 25 1.79 -12.32 13.36
N VAL A 26 1.94 -11.76 14.58
CA VAL A 26 0.88 -10.98 15.23
C VAL A 26 0.54 -9.74 14.42
N ALA A 27 1.54 -9.01 13.91
CA ALA A 27 1.33 -7.85 13.06
C ALA A 27 0.57 -8.20 11.77
N THR A 28 0.94 -9.32 11.13
CA THR A 28 0.26 -9.80 9.92
C THR A 28 -1.20 -10.17 10.20
N MET A 29 -1.47 -10.87 11.31
CA MET A 29 -2.84 -11.20 11.71
C MET A 29 -3.66 -9.94 11.99
N HIS A 30 -3.09 -8.96 12.70
CA HIS A 30 -3.74 -7.68 12.96
C HIS A 30 -4.07 -6.95 11.65
N TYR A 31 -3.11 -6.88 10.72
CA TYR A 31 -3.31 -6.27 9.41
C TYR A 31 -4.46 -6.95 8.63
N TYR A 32 -4.48 -8.28 8.60
CA TYR A 32 -5.48 -9.04 7.85
C TYR A 32 -6.87 -9.01 8.46
N THR A 33 -6.97 -9.08 9.78
CA THR A 33 -8.26 -9.25 10.48
C THR A 33 -8.88 -7.95 10.94
N ILE A 34 -8.08 -6.89 11.12
CA ILE A 34 -8.54 -5.62 11.68
C ILE A 34 -8.34 -4.49 10.67
N ASP A 35 -7.12 -4.32 10.16
CA ASP A 35 -6.80 -3.13 9.36
C ASP A 35 -7.44 -3.19 7.97
N LEU A 36 -7.33 -4.33 7.28
CA LEU A 36 -7.95 -4.54 5.96
C LEU A 36 -9.47 -4.38 5.96
N PRO A 37 -10.24 -5.01 6.87
CA PRO A 37 -11.69 -4.77 6.96
C PRO A 37 -12.04 -3.32 7.27
N LYS A 38 -11.27 -2.65 8.15
CA LYS A 38 -11.48 -1.22 8.44
C LYS A 38 -11.23 -0.34 7.23
N GLN A 39 -10.24 -0.64 6.40
CA GLN A 39 -9.98 0.07 5.15
C GLN A 39 -11.13 -0.03 4.16
N HIS A 40 -11.80 -1.18 4.07
CA HIS A 40 -12.95 -1.34 3.17
C HIS A 40 -14.19 -0.54 3.62
N SER A 41 -14.32 -0.29 4.92
CA SER A 41 -15.37 0.57 5.49
C SER A 41 -14.98 2.05 5.57
N ALA A 42 -13.72 2.39 5.30
CA ALA A 42 -13.25 3.76 5.33
C ALA A 42 -13.74 4.46 4.07
N GLN A 43 -14.61 5.45 4.24
CA GLN A 43 -14.83 6.43 3.18
C GLN A 43 -13.49 7.16 2.95
N PRO A 44 -13.08 7.37 1.69
CA PRO A 44 -11.91 8.18 1.41
C PRO A 44 -12.11 9.56 2.06
N PRO A 45 -11.04 10.19 2.56
CA PRO A 45 -11.15 11.48 3.21
C PRO A 45 -11.77 12.51 2.26
N GLU A 46 -12.52 13.46 2.79
CA GLU A 46 -13.38 14.37 2.01
C GLU A 46 -12.58 15.26 1.03
N ASN A 47 -11.26 15.37 1.23
CA ASN A 47 -10.32 16.02 0.30
C ASN A 47 -9.88 15.11 -0.87
N THR A 48 -10.35 13.87 -0.95
CA THR A 48 -10.22 13.04 -2.13
C THR A 48 -11.27 13.53 -3.13
N ILE A 49 -10.91 14.57 -3.89
CA ILE A 49 -11.81 15.35 -4.76
C ILE A 49 -12.40 14.52 -5.92
N CYS A 50 -12.03 13.25 -6.06
CA CYS A 50 -12.57 12.37 -7.08
C CYS A 50 -13.98 11.86 -6.73
N LYS A 51 -14.97 12.76 -6.77
CA LYS A 51 -16.38 12.38 -6.79
C LYS A 51 -16.63 11.55 -8.06
N THR A 52 -17.33 10.44 -7.88
CA THR A 52 -17.50 9.29 -8.78
C THR A 52 -17.76 9.55 -10.27
N GLU A 53 -18.20 10.75 -10.67
CA GLU A 53 -18.41 11.10 -12.09
C GLU A 53 -17.17 11.72 -12.75
N LEU A 54 -16.42 12.57 -12.04
CA LEU A 54 -15.14 13.10 -12.54
C LEU A 54 -14.09 11.98 -12.67
N CYS A 55 -14.09 11.03 -11.74
CA CYS A 55 -13.23 9.85 -11.79
C CYS A 55 -13.50 8.97 -13.04
N ARG A 56 -14.78 8.79 -13.41
CA ARG A 56 -15.13 8.07 -14.65
C ARG A 56 -14.65 8.80 -15.90
N PHE A 57 -14.76 10.13 -15.90
CA PHE A 57 -14.23 10.96 -16.98
C PHE A 57 -12.71 10.84 -17.06
N TYR A 58 -12.00 10.90 -15.93
CA TYR A 58 -10.56 10.74 -15.85
C TYR A 58 -10.09 9.36 -16.36
N GLU A 59 -10.75 8.27 -15.96
CA GLU A 59 -10.43 6.93 -16.49
C GLU A 59 -10.67 6.84 -18.00
N GLY A 60 -11.76 7.43 -18.51
CA GLY A 60 -12.03 7.50 -19.94
C GLY A 60 -11.00 8.33 -20.70
N CYS A 61 -10.59 9.45 -20.11
CA CYS A 61 -9.58 10.37 -20.63
C CYS A 61 -8.22 9.70 -20.73
N ILE A 62 -7.75 9.04 -19.66
CA ILE A 62 -6.49 8.26 -19.68
C ILE A 62 -6.55 7.16 -20.72
N LYS A 63 -7.64 6.37 -20.80
CA LYS A 63 -7.76 5.31 -21.81
C LYS A 63 -7.67 5.86 -23.24
N ALA A 64 -8.21 7.04 -23.49
CA ALA A 64 -8.05 7.73 -24.77
C ALA A 64 -6.61 8.22 -25.01
N CYS A 65 -5.89 8.64 -23.97
CA CYS A 65 -4.47 8.98 -24.05
C CYS A 65 -3.59 7.77 -24.36
N TRP A 66 -3.91 6.59 -23.81
CA TRP A 66 -3.20 5.34 -24.13
C TRP A 66 -3.33 4.93 -25.60
N ALA A 67 -4.38 5.38 -26.28
CA ALA A 67 -4.58 5.15 -27.71
C ALA A 67 -3.80 6.14 -28.60
N LYS A 68 -3.21 7.21 -28.03
CA LYS A 68 -2.34 8.15 -28.74
C LYS A 68 -0.89 7.70 -28.71
N SER A 69 -0.07 8.27 -29.59
CA SER A 69 1.36 7.96 -29.66
C SER A 69 2.10 8.44 -28.38
N PRO A 70 3.20 7.78 -27.98
CA PRO A 70 3.90 8.05 -26.71
C PRO A 70 4.39 9.50 -26.56
N GLN A 71 4.55 10.21 -27.67
CA GLN A 71 5.05 11.58 -27.71
C GLN A 71 4.04 12.60 -27.16
N TYR A 72 2.73 12.29 -27.19
CA TYR A 72 1.67 13.17 -26.69
C TYR A 72 1.10 12.70 -25.35
N TRP A 73 1.76 11.74 -24.71
CA TRP A 73 1.30 11.14 -23.45
C TRP A 73 1.21 12.19 -22.34
N ASN A 74 2.26 12.98 -22.14
CA ASN A 74 2.34 13.97 -21.08
C ASN A 74 1.32 15.09 -21.29
N ASP A 75 1.23 15.66 -22.49
CA ASP A 75 0.27 16.73 -22.81
C ASP A 75 -1.18 16.26 -22.63
N CYS A 76 -1.49 15.03 -23.03
CA CYS A 76 -2.81 14.43 -22.86
C CYS A 76 -3.12 14.15 -21.39
N PHE A 77 -2.12 13.70 -20.62
CA PHE A 77 -2.26 13.45 -19.20
C PHE A 77 -2.50 14.75 -18.41
N ASP A 78 -1.74 15.80 -18.72
CA ASP A 78 -1.88 17.13 -18.09
C ASP A 78 -3.27 17.74 -18.38
N GLU A 79 -3.79 17.56 -19.60
CA GLU A 79 -5.15 17.96 -19.95
C GLU A 79 -6.19 17.17 -19.13
N CYS A 80 -6.04 15.85 -19.01
CA CYS A 80 -6.90 15.01 -18.17
C CYS A 80 -6.84 15.40 -16.68
N GLU A 81 -5.67 15.80 -16.17
CA GLU A 81 -5.48 16.24 -14.78
C GLU A 81 -6.18 17.58 -14.53
N SER A 82 -6.11 18.51 -15.49
CA SER A 82 -6.79 19.82 -15.43
C SER A 82 -8.32 19.71 -15.35
N HIS A 83 -8.89 18.58 -15.78
CA HIS A 83 -10.33 18.29 -15.75
C HIS A 83 -10.83 17.70 -14.42
N GLY A 84 -9.99 17.59 -13.38
CA GLY A 84 -10.47 17.59 -11.99
C GLY A 84 -10.05 16.43 -11.09
N CYS A 85 -8.81 15.95 -11.23
CA CYS A 85 -8.19 15.08 -10.23
C CYS A 85 -6.91 15.73 -9.70
N HIS A 86 -7.03 16.69 -8.78
CA HIS A 86 -5.87 17.09 -7.98
C HIS A 86 -5.60 16.01 -6.93
N VAL A 87 -4.44 15.36 -7.02
CA VAL A 87 -3.89 14.45 -6.01
C VAL A 87 -3.16 15.25 -4.94
#